data_AF-A0AAD5Y273-F1
#
_entry.id   AF-A0AAD5Y273-F1
#
_cell.length_a   1.000
_cell.length_b   1.000
_cell.length_c   1.000
_cell.angle_alpha   90.00
_cell.angle_beta   90.00
_cell.angle_gamma   90.00
#
_symmetry.space_group_name_H-M   'P 1'
#
loop_
_entity.id
_entity.type
_entity.pdbx_description
1 polymer ?
#
loop_
_entity_poly.entity_id
_entity_poly.type
_entity_poly.pdbx_seq_one_letter_code
_entity_poly.pdbx_strand_id
1 'polypeptide(L)'
;LTILKYSNNLQVSSQFQQFSQKYLWIQERDRSGADANTCVEELTEKLMEIHRDNYESAEINYSLWANWLVSHLPANEIDENVRNPPPSHLIHLFRSTRERIAFQVQNYRRKARLSFDALDEIKGKIDHLKEFRVRLVECYDRLQLTMTEYDNKIESLEETIRIYQNTFQAIIEAPDLHIDPTLGAEFEGRVVEQDIIDH
;
A
#
# COMPACT_ATOMS: atom_id res chain seq x y z
N LEU A 1 -13.16 -35.88 -51.10
CA LEU A 1 -13.49 -36.68 -52.31
C LEU A 1 -14.98 -36.63 -52.73
N THR A 2 -15.80 -35.77 -52.13
CA THR A 2 -17.25 -35.67 -52.40
C THR A 2 -17.62 -34.78 -53.59
N ILE A 3 -16.76 -33.84 -53.98
CA ILE A 3 -16.98 -32.93 -55.13
C ILE A 3 -17.03 -33.70 -56.46
N LEU A 4 -16.21 -34.75 -56.61
CA LEU A 4 -16.15 -35.56 -57.83
C LEU A 4 -17.40 -36.42 -58.05
N LYS A 5 -18.24 -36.63 -57.03
CA LYS A 5 -19.46 -37.45 -57.17
C LYS A 5 -20.63 -36.70 -57.86
N TYR A 6 -20.56 -35.37 -57.95
CA TYR A 6 -21.64 -34.53 -58.48
C TYR A 6 -21.19 -33.58 -59.61
N SER A 7 -19.91 -33.62 -59.99
CA SER A 7 -19.28 -32.68 -60.95
C SER A 7 -19.92 -32.67 -62.35
N ASN A 8 -20.61 -33.74 -62.77
CA ASN A 8 -21.17 -33.84 -64.13
C ASN A 8 -22.60 -33.28 -64.28
N ASN A 9 -23.25 -32.81 -63.21
CA ASN A 9 -24.66 -32.39 -63.24
C ASN A 9 -24.91 -30.91 -62.93
N LEU A 10 -23.87 -30.10 -62.76
CA LEU A 10 -24.01 -28.66 -62.50
C LEU A 10 -23.74 -27.88 -63.79
N GLN A 11 -24.69 -27.94 -64.74
CA GLN A 11 -24.58 -27.22 -66.02
C GLN A 11 -25.19 -25.81 -65.97
N VAL A 12 -25.91 -25.45 -64.91
CA VAL A 12 -26.64 -24.17 -64.81
C VAL A 12 -26.32 -23.46 -63.50
N SER A 13 -26.02 -22.15 -63.57
CA SER A 13 -25.73 -21.30 -62.40
C SER A 13 -26.76 -21.41 -61.28
N SER A 14 -28.04 -21.64 -61.63
CA SER A 14 -29.12 -21.83 -60.66
C SER A 14 -29.01 -23.14 -59.88
N GLN A 15 -28.49 -24.21 -60.49
CA GLN A 15 -28.26 -25.49 -59.81
C GLN A 15 -27.08 -25.40 -58.85
N PHE A 16 -26.03 -24.65 -59.21
CA PHE A 16 -24.93 -24.36 -58.30
C PHE A 16 -25.40 -23.52 -57.11
N GLN A 17 -26.25 -22.52 -57.34
CA GLN A 17 -26.79 -21.67 -56.28
C GLN A 17 -27.69 -22.46 -55.30
N GLN A 18 -28.50 -23.38 -55.82
CA GLN A 18 -29.30 -24.30 -55.00
C GLN A 18 -28.42 -25.31 -54.25
N PHE A 19 -27.36 -25.82 -54.87
CA PHE A 19 -26.40 -26.71 -54.24
C PHE A 19 -25.61 -25.99 -53.13
N SER A 20 -25.11 -24.79 -53.37
CA SER A 20 -24.38 -24.00 -52.39
C SER A 20 -25.26 -23.68 -51.19
N GLN A 21 -26.50 -23.25 -51.41
CA GLN A 21 -27.45 -22.96 -50.33
C GLN A 21 -27.82 -24.22 -49.53
N LYS A 22 -27.79 -25.40 -50.17
CA LYS A 22 -28.15 -26.66 -49.53
C LYS A 22 -27.01 -27.34 -48.78
N TYR A 23 -25.76 -27.16 -49.21
CA TYR A 23 -24.65 -27.99 -48.76
C TYR A 23 -23.40 -27.23 -48.32
N LEU A 24 -23.25 -25.94 -48.66
CA LEU A 24 -22.06 -25.14 -48.30
C LEU A 24 -22.31 -24.22 -47.10
N TRP A 25 -23.53 -23.79 -46.88
CA TRP A 25 -23.91 -23.02 -45.69
C TRP A 25 -24.42 -23.95 -44.61
N ILE A 26 -24.14 -23.63 -43.35
CA ILE A 26 -24.75 -24.30 -42.21
C ILE A 26 -26.26 -24.04 -42.33
N GLN A 27 -27.02 -25.08 -42.66
CA GLN A 27 -28.47 -24.96 -42.81
C GLN A 27 -29.09 -24.78 -41.43
N GLU A 28 -29.48 -23.55 -41.08
CA GLU A 28 -30.22 -23.28 -39.86
C GLU A 28 -31.48 -24.15 -39.79
N ARG A 29 -31.52 -25.06 -38.82
CA ARG A 29 -32.77 -25.47 -38.20
C ARG A 29 -32.60 -25.47 -36.68
N ASP A 30 -33.30 -24.53 -36.05
CA ASP A 30 -34.14 -24.88 -34.92
C ASP A 30 -35.62 -24.81 -35.35
N ARG A 31 -36.45 -25.65 -34.76
CA ARG A 31 -37.91 -25.52 -34.78
C ARG A 31 -38.59 -25.74 -33.42
N SER A 32 -37.94 -26.23 -32.37
CA SER A 32 -38.29 -27.57 -31.85
C SER A 32 -37.71 -28.66 -32.78
N GLY A 33 -36.43 -28.49 -33.14
CA GLY A 33 -35.64 -29.30 -34.08
C GLY A 33 -34.24 -28.73 -34.26
N ALA A 34 -33.35 -28.96 -33.30
CA ALA A 34 -32.07 -28.28 -33.11
C ALA A 34 -30.86 -29.04 -33.67
N ASP A 35 -30.08 -28.36 -34.53
CA ASP A 35 -28.64 -28.60 -34.80
C ASP A 35 -27.83 -27.29 -34.78
N ALA A 36 -28.47 -26.11 -34.63
CA ALA A 36 -27.82 -24.80 -34.77
C ALA A 36 -27.14 -24.26 -33.49
N ASN A 37 -27.77 -24.38 -32.32
CA ASN A 37 -27.21 -23.87 -31.06
C ASN A 37 -25.95 -24.64 -30.64
N THR A 38 -25.94 -25.96 -30.82
CA THR A 38 -24.79 -26.81 -30.48
C THR A 38 -23.56 -26.44 -31.31
N CYS A 39 -23.75 -26.10 -32.60
CA CYS A 39 -22.64 -25.67 -33.46
C CYS A 39 -22.01 -24.35 -32.99
N VAL A 40 -22.82 -23.40 -32.53
CA VAL A 40 -22.33 -22.12 -31.99
C VAL A 40 -21.62 -22.33 -30.64
N GLU A 41 -22.14 -23.19 -29.78
CA GLU A 41 -21.52 -23.55 -28.50
C GLU A 41 -20.15 -24.22 -28.72
N GLU A 42 -20.08 -25.25 -29.57
CA GLU A 42 -18.82 -25.92 -29.94
C GLU A 42 -17.80 -24.94 -30.53
N LEU A 43 -18.26 -24.03 -31.39
CA LEU A 43 -17.40 -23.02 -32.00
C LEU A 43 -16.94 -21.96 -30.98
N THR A 44 -17.79 -21.65 -29.99
CA THR A 44 -17.44 -20.78 -28.85
C THR A 44 -16.32 -21.40 -28.04
N GLU A 45 -16.45 -22.68 -27.66
CA GLU A 45 -15.43 -23.41 -26.92
C GLU A 45 -14.11 -23.45 -27.69
N LYS A 46 -14.17 -23.76 -28.99
CA LYS A 46 -12.99 -23.81 -29.88
C LYS A 46 -12.29 -22.45 -30.01
N LEU A 47 -13.07 -21.37 -30.17
CA LEU A 47 -12.52 -20.02 -30.20
C LEU A 47 -11.85 -19.65 -28.88
N MET A 48 -12.47 -20.00 -27.75
CA MET A 48 -11.88 -19.78 -26.43
C MET A 48 -10.59 -20.58 -26.27
N GLU A 49 -10.55 -21.86 -26.66
CA GLU A 49 -9.34 -22.69 -26.55
C GLU A 49 -8.16 -22.10 -27.34
N ILE A 50 -8.40 -21.63 -28.56
CA ILE A 50 -7.35 -21.08 -29.44
C ILE A 50 -6.87 -19.70 -28.97
N HIS A 51 -7.78 -18.87 -28.45
CA HIS A 51 -7.52 -17.44 -28.25
C HIS A 51 -7.40 -17.00 -26.80
N ARG A 52 -7.65 -17.86 -25.81
CA ARG A 52 -7.62 -17.52 -24.37
C ARG A 52 -6.28 -16.93 -23.90
N ASP A 53 -5.16 -17.31 -24.52
CA ASP A 53 -3.85 -16.78 -24.15
C ASP A 53 -3.61 -15.35 -24.65
N ASN A 54 -4.24 -14.98 -25.77
CA ASN A 54 -4.00 -13.69 -26.43
C ASN A 54 -5.09 -12.66 -26.09
N TYR A 55 -6.31 -13.12 -25.89
CA TYR A 55 -7.49 -12.32 -25.66
C TYR A 55 -8.17 -12.73 -24.36
N GLU A 56 -8.50 -11.73 -23.55
CA GLU A 56 -9.35 -11.88 -22.38
C GLU A 56 -10.71 -11.24 -22.68
N SER A 57 -11.78 -12.03 -22.58
CA SER A 57 -13.15 -11.56 -22.73
C SER A 57 -14.14 -12.51 -22.04
N ALA A 58 -15.37 -12.06 -21.85
CA ALA A 58 -16.46 -12.91 -21.35
C ALA A 58 -16.88 -13.92 -22.44
N GLU A 59 -17.31 -15.11 -22.03
CA GLU A 59 -17.77 -16.19 -22.91
C GLU A 59 -18.82 -15.72 -23.93
N ILE A 60 -19.76 -14.87 -23.50
CA ILE A 60 -20.79 -14.29 -24.39
C ILE A 60 -20.21 -13.54 -25.59
N ASN A 61 -19.03 -12.93 -25.46
CA ASN A 61 -18.37 -12.23 -26.56
C ASN A 61 -17.73 -13.23 -27.54
N TYR A 62 -17.24 -14.38 -27.05
CA TYR A 62 -16.83 -15.49 -27.90
C TYR A 62 -18.04 -16.10 -28.63
N SER A 63 -19.20 -16.20 -27.98
CA SER A 63 -20.44 -16.65 -28.63
C SER A 63 -20.92 -15.68 -29.71
N LEU A 64 -20.79 -14.37 -29.52
CA LEU A 64 -21.05 -13.37 -30.56
C LEU A 64 -20.14 -13.54 -31.77
N TRP A 65 -18.87 -13.86 -31.53
CA TRP A 65 -17.91 -14.16 -32.59
C TRP A 65 -18.24 -15.47 -33.30
N ALA A 66 -18.54 -16.54 -32.57
CA ALA A 66 -18.98 -17.81 -33.13
C ALA A 66 -20.23 -17.64 -34.03
N ASN A 67 -21.24 -16.92 -33.54
CA ASN A 67 -22.42 -16.56 -34.32
C ASN A 67 -22.05 -15.80 -35.59
N TRP A 68 -21.15 -14.82 -35.50
CA TRP A 68 -20.72 -14.06 -36.67
C TRP A 68 -20.09 -14.97 -37.74
N LEU A 69 -19.22 -15.91 -37.35
CA LEU A 69 -18.61 -16.88 -38.27
C LEU A 69 -19.66 -17.76 -38.95
N VAL A 70 -20.59 -18.31 -38.19
CA VAL A 70 -21.67 -19.18 -38.71
C VAL A 70 -22.59 -18.42 -39.67
N SER A 71 -22.90 -17.16 -39.39
CA SER A 71 -23.79 -16.36 -40.23
C SER A 71 -23.15 -15.79 -41.49
N HIS A 72 -21.81 -15.61 -41.52
CA HIS A 72 -21.13 -14.88 -42.60
C HIS A 72 -20.18 -15.74 -43.42
N LEU A 73 -19.85 -16.96 -42.98
CA LEU A 73 -18.93 -17.85 -43.69
C LEU A 73 -19.59 -19.20 -44.02
N PRO A 74 -19.25 -19.78 -45.18
CA PRO A 74 -19.65 -21.14 -45.49
C PRO A 74 -18.91 -22.14 -44.59
N ALA A 75 -19.52 -23.29 -44.33
CA ALA A 75 -19.05 -24.27 -43.33
C ALA A 75 -17.60 -24.74 -43.56
N ASN A 76 -17.17 -24.80 -44.82
CA ASN A 76 -15.82 -25.18 -45.22
C ASN A 76 -14.75 -24.11 -44.93
N GLU A 77 -15.15 -22.86 -44.71
CA GLU A 77 -14.24 -21.74 -44.43
C GLU A 77 -14.17 -21.39 -42.94
N ILE A 78 -15.13 -21.87 -42.13
CA ILE A 78 -15.17 -21.58 -40.69
C ILE A 78 -13.90 -22.07 -40.01
N ASP A 79 -13.48 -23.31 -40.25
CA ASP A 79 -12.30 -23.90 -39.59
C ASP A 79 -11.00 -23.12 -39.82
N GLU A 80 -10.83 -22.55 -41.01
CA GLU A 80 -9.68 -21.69 -41.31
C GLU A 80 -9.80 -20.33 -40.62
N ASN A 81 -11.03 -19.79 -40.54
CA ASN A 81 -11.30 -18.49 -39.95
C ASN A 81 -11.37 -18.48 -38.42
N VAL A 82 -11.54 -19.63 -37.75
CA VAL A 82 -11.43 -19.72 -36.28
C VAL A 82 -10.06 -19.25 -35.78
N ARG A 83 -9.01 -19.40 -36.58
CA ARG A 83 -7.64 -18.99 -36.22
C ARG A 83 -7.38 -17.50 -36.41
N ASN A 84 -8.25 -16.81 -37.15
CA ASN A 84 -8.12 -15.37 -37.38
C ASN A 84 -8.47 -14.60 -36.09
N PRO A 85 -8.04 -13.33 -35.96
CA PRO A 85 -8.47 -12.49 -34.85
C PRO A 85 -9.99 -12.20 -34.92
N PRO A 86 -10.60 -11.71 -33.81
CA PRO A 86 -11.99 -11.32 -33.79
C PRO A 86 -12.31 -10.30 -34.91
N PRO A 87 -13.53 -10.33 -35.48
CA PRO A 87 -13.98 -9.35 -36.45
C PRO A 87 -13.79 -7.92 -35.93
N SER A 88 -13.48 -6.98 -36.82
CA SER A 88 -13.17 -5.59 -36.47
C SER A 88 -14.25 -4.91 -35.63
N HIS A 89 -15.52 -5.25 -35.82
CA HIS A 89 -16.63 -4.72 -35.03
C HIS A 89 -16.76 -5.36 -33.65
N LEU A 90 -16.18 -6.54 -33.40
CA LEU A 90 -16.16 -7.21 -32.08
C LEU A 90 -14.85 -7.04 -31.33
N ILE A 91 -13.75 -6.66 -32.01
CA ILE A 91 -12.41 -6.62 -31.41
C ILE A 91 -12.32 -5.76 -30.14
N HIS A 92 -13.12 -4.71 -30.04
CA HIS A 92 -13.18 -3.82 -28.87
C HIS A 92 -13.72 -4.51 -27.60
N LEU A 93 -14.38 -5.67 -27.74
CA LEU A 93 -14.88 -6.49 -26.64
C LEU A 93 -13.79 -7.42 -26.07
N PHE A 94 -12.65 -7.54 -26.74
CA PHE A 94 -11.54 -8.41 -26.34
C PHE A 94 -10.35 -7.55 -25.89
N ARG A 95 -9.81 -7.84 -24.71
CA ARG A 95 -8.60 -7.17 -24.19
C ARG A 95 -7.37 -8.03 -24.43
N SER A 96 -6.23 -7.42 -24.76
CA SER A 96 -4.97 -8.17 -24.84
C SER A 96 -4.49 -8.56 -23.43
N THR A 97 -4.22 -9.84 -23.23
CA THR A 97 -3.73 -10.38 -21.94
C THR A 97 -2.37 -9.75 -21.53
N ARG A 98 -1.52 -9.40 -22.51
CA ARG A 98 -0.20 -8.78 -22.26
C ARG A 98 -0.30 -7.37 -21.67
N GLU A 99 -1.27 -6.58 -22.12
CA GLU A 99 -1.46 -5.20 -21.64
C GLU A 99 -1.93 -5.17 -20.19
N ARG A 100 -2.80 -6.13 -19.80
CA ARG A 100 -3.29 -6.24 -18.42
C ARG A 100 -2.18 -6.64 -17.45
N ILE A 101 -1.34 -7.62 -17.80
CA ILE A 101 -0.23 -8.04 -16.94
C ILE A 101 0.75 -6.88 -16.72
N ALA A 102 1.13 -6.17 -17.79
CA ALA A 102 2.00 -5.01 -17.68
C ALA A 102 1.40 -3.92 -16.79
N PHE A 103 0.11 -3.59 -16.97
CA PHE A 103 -0.61 -2.63 -16.16
C PHE A 103 -0.74 -3.07 -14.69
N GLN A 104 -1.01 -4.35 -14.43
CA GLN A 104 -1.06 -4.91 -13.09
C GLN A 104 0.30 -4.83 -12.40
N VAL A 105 1.38 -5.26 -13.06
CA VAL A 105 2.75 -5.17 -12.54
C VAL A 105 3.13 -3.72 -12.23
N GLN A 106 2.80 -2.78 -13.11
CA GLN A 106 3.04 -1.36 -12.87
C GLN A 106 2.25 -0.85 -11.65
N ASN A 107 0.98 -1.24 -11.50
CA ASN A 107 0.19 -0.89 -10.33
C ASN A 107 0.73 -1.51 -9.04
N TYR A 108 1.17 -2.76 -9.06
CA TYR A 108 1.80 -3.41 -7.91
C TYR A 108 3.10 -2.71 -7.53
N ARG A 109 3.96 -2.37 -8.49
CA ARG A 109 5.19 -1.59 -8.24
C ARG A 109 4.88 -0.23 -7.62
N ARG A 110 3.87 0.48 -8.14
CA ARG A 110 3.43 1.76 -7.59
C ARG A 110 2.95 1.63 -6.14
N LYS A 111 2.11 0.63 -5.85
CA LYS A 111 1.62 0.36 -4.50
C LYS A 111 2.76 0.01 -3.54
N ALA A 112 3.66 -0.87 -3.96
CA ALA A 112 4.84 -1.23 -3.16
C ALA A 112 5.69 -0.01 -2.82
N ARG A 113 5.92 0.89 -3.78
CA ARG A 113 6.66 2.13 -3.55
C ARG A 113 5.99 3.02 -2.50
N LEU A 114 4.68 3.25 -2.61
CA LEU A 114 3.93 4.02 -1.60
C LEU A 114 4.00 3.36 -0.21
N SER A 115 3.96 2.02 -0.15
CA SER A 115 4.13 1.30 1.11
C SER A 115 5.54 1.45 1.69
N PHE A 116 6.59 1.46 0.86
CA PHE A 116 7.95 1.75 1.32
C PHE A 116 8.07 3.18 1.86
N ASP A 117 7.52 4.17 1.15
CA ASP A 117 7.55 5.56 1.60
C ASP A 117 6.86 5.72 2.99
N ALA A 118 5.73 5.03 3.20
CA ALA A 118 5.04 5.03 4.49
C ALA A 118 5.84 4.32 5.60
N LEU A 119 6.55 3.23 5.27
CA LEU A 119 7.44 2.54 6.22
C LEU A 119 8.62 3.42 6.63
N ASP A 120 9.21 4.15 5.68
CA ASP A 120 10.29 5.10 5.96
C ASP A 120 9.82 6.24 6.86
N GLU A 121 8.60 6.76 6.66
CA GLU A 121 8.01 7.76 7.55
C GLU A 121 7.83 7.23 8.99
N ILE A 122 7.29 6.01 9.14
CA ILE A 122 7.11 5.37 10.45
C ILE A 122 8.48 5.16 11.13
N LYS A 123 9.48 4.71 10.36
CA LYS A 123 10.84 4.52 10.87
C LYS A 123 11.43 5.84 11.38
N GLY A 124 11.27 6.93 10.62
CA GLY A 124 11.68 8.27 11.06
C GLY A 124 11.01 8.72 12.35
N LYS A 125 9.71 8.44 12.52
CA LYS A 125 8.98 8.72 13.78
C LYS A 125 9.53 7.91 14.96
N ILE A 126 9.84 6.63 14.75
CA ILE A 126 10.45 5.78 15.78
C ILE A 126 11.82 6.31 16.21
N ASP A 127 12.65 6.71 15.25
CA ASP A 127 13.98 7.23 15.55
C ASP A 127 13.90 8.56 16.30
N HIS A 128 12.97 9.45 15.93
CA HIS A 128 12.72 10.68 16.68
C HIS A 128 12.29 10.42 18.13
N LEU A 129 11.42 9.43 18.36
CA LEU A 129 11.00 9.04 19.71
C LEU A 129 12.15 8.48 20.54
N LYS A 130 13.06 7.71 19.92
CA LYS A 130 14.27 7.23 20.60
C LYS A 130 15.18 8.37 21.02
N GLU A 131 15.43 9.33 20.13
CA GLU A 131 16.22 10.52 20.44
C GLU A 131 15.58 11.37 21.55
N PHE A 132 14.26 11.52 21.50
CA PHE A 132 13.52 12.22 22.56
C PHE A 132 13.66 11.51 23.91
N ARG A 133 13.58 10.18 23.94
CA ARG A 133 13.80 9.39 25.15
C ARG A 133 15.19 9.61 25.74
N VAL A 134 16.24 9.62 24.90
CA VAL A 134 17.62 9.86 25.36
C VAL A 134 17.73 11.23 26.02
N ARG A 135 17.20 12.28 25.37
CA ARG A 135 17.18 13.64 25.94
C ARG A 135 16.42 13.75 27.26
N LEU A 136 15.31 13.01 27.41
CA LEU A 136 14.56 12.97 28.67
C LEU A 136 15.39 12.36 29.80
N VAL A 137 16.14 11.29 29.53
CA VAL A 137 17.04 10.67 30.52
C VAL A 137 18.13 11.66 30.92
N GLU A 138 18.79 12.32 29.96
CA GLU A 138 19.81 13.34 30.24
C GLU A 138 19.26 14.54 31.04
N CYS A 139 17.99 14.90 30.83
CA CYS A 139 17.33 15.95 31.61
C CYS A 139 17.06 15.49 33.05
N TYR A 140 16.65 14.23 33.22
CA TYR A 140 16.41 13.63 34.53
C TYR A 140 17.70 13.55 35.35
N ASP A 141 18.79 13.07 34.75
CA ASP A 141 20.09 12.94 35.43
C ASP A 141 20.61 14.31 35.89
N ARG A 142 20.45 15.36 35.06
CA ARG A 142 20.79 16.74 35.44
C ARG A 142 19.93 17.25 36.60
N LEU A 143 18.62 16.99 36.56
CA LEU A 143 17.72 17.40 37.63
C LEU A 143 18.10 16.71 38.95
N GLN A 144 18.43 15.42 38.92
CA GLN A 144 18.89 14.70 40.11
C GLN A 144 20.16 15.31 40.69
N LEU A 145 21.13 15.64 39.83
CA LEU A 145 22.37 16.27 40.28
C LEU A 145 22.10 17.62 40.96
N THR A 146 21.25 18.46 40.37
CA THR A 146 20.85 19.74 40.96
C THR A 146 20.09 19.56 42.28
N MET A 147 19.22 18.55 42.41
CA MET A 147 18.57 18.24 43.68
C MET A 147 19.60 17.88 44.76
N THR A 148 20.58 17.05 44.43
CA THR A 148 21.67 16.69 45.35
C THR A 148 22.50 17.91 45.76
N GLU A 149 22.77 18.85 44.85
CA GLU A 149 23.45 20.11 45.17
C GLU A 149 22.67 20.96 46.19
N TYR A 150 21.34 21.06 46.03
CA TYR A 150 20.49 21.77 46.99
C TYR A 150 20.41 21.05 48.34
N ASP A 151 20.31 19.73 48.35
CA ASP A 151 20.34 18.94 49.59
C ASP A 151 21.64 19.20 50.37
N ASN A 152 22.79 19.19 49.68
CA ASN A 152 24.07 19.53 50.29
C ASN A 152 24.14 20.98 50.81
N LYS A 153 23.56 21.95 50.07
CA LYS A 153 23.51 23.36 50.52
C LYS A 153 22.64 23.50 51.77
N ILE A 154 21.52 22.77 51.84
CA ILE A 154 20.65 22.73 53.03
C ILE A 154 21.42 22.16 54.22
N GLU A 155 22.05 21.00 54.08
CA GLU A 155 22.84 20.39 55.18
C GLU A 155 23.94 21.33 55.68
N SER A 156 24.65 22.03 54.78
CA SER A 156 25.67 23.00 55.17
C SER A 156 25.10 24.20 55.94
N LEU A 157 23.91 24.67 55.57
CA LEU A 157 23.24 25.77 56.27
C LEU A 157 22.74 25.32 57.64
N GLU A 158 22.19 24.11 57.75
CA GLU A 158 21.77 23.52 59.03
C GLU A 158 22.95 23.38 60.00
N GLU A 159 24.11 22.91 59.52
CA GLU A 159 25.32 22.83 60.35
C GLU A 159 25.81 24.21 60.78
N THR A 160 25.74 25.20 59.88
CA THR A 160 26.11 26.59 60.20
C THR A 160 25.22 27.16 61.31
N ILE A 161 23.90 26.94 61.22
CA ILE A 161 22.94 27.32 62.28
C ILE A 161 23.31 26.64 63.60
N ARG A 162 23.60 25.34 63.58
CA ARG A 162 23.98 24.57 64.77
C ARG A 162 25.24 25.14 65.43
N ILE A 163 26.26 25.48 64.65
CA ILE A 163 27.49 26.10 65.15
C ILE A 163 27.15 27.44 65.83
N TYR A 164 26.39 28.32 65.16
CA TYR A 164 26.02 29.61 65.74
C TYR A 164 25.22 29.44 67.04
N GLN A 165 24.21 28.56 67.06
CA GLN A 165 23.43 28.27 68.27
C GLN A 165 24.32 27.81 69.43
N ASN A 166 25.24 26.88 69.18
CA ASN A 166 26.18 26.41 70.21
C ASN A 166 27.10 27.54 70.71
N THR A 167 27.60 28.41 69.81
CA THR A 167 28.44 29.54 70.21
C THR A 167 27.69 30.56 71.05
N PHE A 168 26.46 30.93 70.67
CA PHE A 168 25.63 31.85 71.44
C PHE A 168 25.25 31.28 72.80
N GLN A 169 24.92 29.98 72.86
CA GLN A 169 24.63 29.30 74.11
C GLN A 169 25.84 29.34 75.06
N ALA A 170 27.05 29.06 74.55
CA ALA A 170 28.27 29.13 75.35
C ALA A 170 28.57 30.55 75.85
N ILE A 171 28.27 31.59 75.05
CA ILE A 171 28.40 33.00 75.47
C ILE A 171 27.41 33.33 76.59
N ILE A 172 26.15 32.89 76.48
CA ILE A 172 25.12 33.11 77.50
C ILE A 172 25.49 32.43 78.83
N GLU A 173 26.08 31.24 78.77
CA GLU A 173 26.44 30.44 79.94
C GLU A 173 27.77 30.86 80.58
N ALA A 174 28.55 31.75 79.95
CA ALA A 174 29.82 32.22 80.48
C ALA A 174 29.60 33.21 81.66
N PRO A 175 30.11 32.92 82.87
CA PRO A 175 29.75 33.66 84.09
C PRO A 175 30.35 35.07 84.21
N ASP A 176 31.29 35.46 83.34
CA ASP A 176 31.89 36.81 83.31
C ASP A 176 32.24 37.21 81.86
N LEU A 177 31.26 37.71 81.10
CA LEU A 177 31.52 38.37 79.82
C LEU A 177 31.28 39.88 79.93
N HIS A 178 32.35 40.67 79.88
CA HIS A 178 32.25 42.10 79.60
C HIS A 178 31.93 42.23 78.10
N ILE A 179 30.64 42.39 77.78
CA ILE A 179 30.17 42.48 76.39
C ILE A 179 30.69 43.80 75.80
N ASP A 180 31.68 43.70 74.91
CA ASP A 180 32.11 44.82 74.10
C ASP A 180 30.99 45.17 73.08
N PRO A 181 30.41 46.38 73.12
CA PRO A 181 29.31 46.78 72.25
C PRO A 181 29.68 46.82 70.75
N THR A 182 30.96 46.68 70.41
CA THR A 182 31.43 46.63 69.01
C THR A 182 31.16 45.28 68.33
N LEU A 183 30.96 44.18 69.07
CA LEU A 183 30.71 42.85 68.49
C LEU A 183 29.37 42.78 67.73
N GLY A 184 28.34 43.48 68.22
CA GLY A 184 27.02 43.50 67.57
C GLY A 184 27.06 44.12 66.17
N ALA A 185 27.94 45.08 65.94
CA ALA A 185 28.09 45.77 64.66
C ALA A 185 28.83 44.92 63.60
N GLU A 186 29.75 44.05 64.02
CA GLU A 186 30.46 43.14 63.10
C GLU A 186 29.56 42.01 62.57
N PHE A 187 28.58 41.56 63.39
CA PHE A 187 27.62 40.54 62.97
C PHE A 187 26.58 41.08 61.99
N GLU A 188 26.08 42.31 62.18
CA GLU A 188 25.19 42.96 61.21
C GLU A 188 25.84 43.14 59.83
N GLY A 189 27.15 43.43 59.78
CA GLY A 189 27.88 43.58 58.52
C GLY A 189 28.02 42.28 57.72
N ARG A 190 28.17 41.13 58.38
CA ARG A 190 28.38 39.83 57.72
C ARG A 190 27.11 39.17 57.21
N VAL A 191 25.97 39.39 57.88
CA VAL A 191 24.66 38.89 57.42
C VAL A 191 24.27 39.53 56.08
N VAL A 192 24.63 40.80 55.87
CA VAL A 192 24.30 41.54 54.63
C VAL A 192 25.18 41.13 53.44
N GLU A 193 26.43 40.70 53.64
CA GLU A 193 27.30 40.28 52.53
C GLU A 193 26.91 38.93 51.92
N GLN A 194 26.23 38.05 52.67
CA GLN A 194 25.81 36.74 52.18
C GLN A 194 24.54 36.79 51.30
N ASP A 195 23.69 37.80 51.49
CA ASP A 195 22.50 38.04 50.64
C ASP A 195 22.85 38.59 49.24
N ILE A 196 24.09 39.04 49.01
CA ILE A 196 24.52 39.63 47.74
C ILE A 196 25.06 38.55 46.76
N ILE A 197 25.33 37.32 47.21
CA ILE A 197 25.97 36.28 46.38
C ILE A 197 24.93 35.37 45.66
N ASP A 198 23.65 35.42 46.03
CA ASP A 198 22.58 34.57 45.45
C ASP A 198 21.71 35.30 44.37
N HIS A 199 22.30 36.18 43.54
CA HIS A 199 21.64 36.82 42.37
C HIS A 199 22.33 36.56 41.04
#